data_AF-A0A3N2KMS0-F1
#
_entry.id   AF-A0A3N2KMS0-F1
#
_cell.length_a   1.000
_cell.length_b   1.000
_cell.length_c   1.000
_cell.angle_alpha   90.00
_cell.angle_beta   90.00
_cell.angle_gamma   90.00
#
_symmetry.space_group_name_H-M   'P 1'
#
loop_
_entity.id
_entity.type
_entity.pdbx_description
1 polymer ?
#
loop_
_entity_poly.entity_id
_entity_poly.type
_entity_poly.pdbx_seq_one_letter_code
_entity_poly.pdbx_strand_id
1 'polypeptide(L)'
;MANKNLNKAKEAKKDEFYTQLEDINNELRHYREHFRGKTVLCNCDDPRVSNFFKYFAYNFEFLGLKKLIATCYKSQDVNLFSEGTSEEAVYLVYEGDKNGNNIPDEDEIEVLPLKGDGDFRSAECIEFLKEANIVVTNPPSMLYSKILVEI
;
A
#
# COMPACT_ATOMS: atom_id res chain seq x y z
N MET A 1 20.20 14.69 30.78
CA MET A 1 20.30 14.84 29.31
C MET A 1 20.50 13.46 28.69
N ALA A 2 19.42 12.77 28.35
CA ALA A 2 19.44 11.48 27.66
C ALA A 2 18.08 11.31 26.96
N ASN A 3 18.05 10.60 25.83
CA ASN A 3 16.86 10.25 25.02
C ASN A 3 16.40 11.16 23.87
N LYS A 4 17.29 11.93 23.20
CA LYS A 4 16.98 12.45 21.85
C LYS A 4 17.61 11.64 20.72
N ASN A 5 18.83 11.13 20.92
CA ASN A 5 19.53 10.38 19.87
C ASN A 5 19.07 8.91 19.75
N LEU A 6 18.60 8.30 20.84
CA LEU A 6 18.08 6.91 20.82
C LEU A 6 16.71 6.80 20.14
N ASN A 7 15.85 7.82 20.27
CA ASN A 7 14.57 7.87 19.56
C ASN A 7 14.79 8.11 18.06
N LYS A 8 15.64 9.08 17.69
CA LYS A 8 16.02 9.29 16.29
C LYS A 8 16.64 8.05 15.62
N ALA A 9 17.46 7.29 16.34
CA ALA A 9 18.04 6.05 15.82
C ALA A 9 17.00 4.91 15.68
N LYS A 10 15.97 4.87 16.53
CA LYS A 10 14.84 3.94 16.42
C LYS A 10 13.86 4.32 15.32
N GLU A 11 13.59 5.62 15.16
CA GLU A 11 12.79 6.18 14.07
C GLU A 11 13.49 5.95 12.73
N ALA A 12 14.79 6.25 12.63
CA ALA A 12 15.60 5.93 11.45
C ALA A 12 15.66 4.41 11.16
N LYS A 13 15.75 3.56 12.20
CA LYS A 13 15.65 2.10 12.03
C LYS A 13 14.28 1.62 11.58
N LYS A 14 13.19 2.27 12.01
CA LYS A 14 11.83 1.98 11.50
C LYS A 14 11.72 2.41 10.04
N ASP A 15 12.29 3.57 9.69
CA ASP A 15 12.38 4.08 8.32
C ASP A 15 13.21 3.16 7.40
N GLU A 16 14.26 2.49 7.90
CA GLU A 16 15.04 1.50 7.12
C GLU A 16 14.20 0.29 6.64
N PHE A 17 13.05 0.01 7.27
CA PHE A 17 12.15 -1.08 6.85
C PHE A 17 11.05 -0.64 5.89
N TYR A 18 10.81 0.67 5.74
CA TYR A 18 9.80 1.22 4.85
C TYR A 18 10.45 1.87 3.64
N THR A 19 9.98 1.52 2.44
CA THR A 19 10.50 2.13 1.22
C THR A 19 10.19 3.62 1.21
N GLN A 20 11.22 4.44 1.03
CA GLN A 20 11.09 5.89 0.99
C GLN A 20 10.42 6.33 -0.30
N LEU A 21 9.60 7.38 -0.25
CA LEU A 21 8.92 7.89 -1.44
C LEU A 21 9.91 8.32 -2.54
N GLU A 22 11.12 8.77 -2.16
CA GLU A 22 12.20 9.09 -3.10
C GLU A 22 12.69 7.86 -3.86
N ASP A 23 12.89 6.74 -3.16
CA ASP A 23 13.30 5.47 -3.77
C ASP A 23 12.23 4.96 -4.74
N ILE A 24 10.96 5.01 -4.34
CA ILE A 24 9.82 4.65 -5.20
C ILE A 24 9.81 5.50 -6.47
N ASN A 25 9.98 6.81 -6.33
CA ASN A 25 10.02 7.73 -7.48
C ASN A 25 11.18 7.42 -8.42
N ASN A 26 12.37 7.18 -7.88
CA ASN A 26 13.58 6.92 -8.65
C ASN A 26 13.49 5.60 -9.42
N GLU A 27 12.87 4.58 -8.84
CA GLU A 27 12.64 3.29 -9.49
C GLU A 27 11.50 3.38 -10.51
N LEU A 28 10.30 3.79 -10.06
CA LEU A 28 9.07 3.69 -10.86
C LEU A 28 9.01 4.68 -12.02
N ARG A 29 9.80 5.76 -12.02
CA ARG A 29 9.90 6.65 -13.18
C ARG A 29 10.30 5.92 -14.47
N HIS A 30 11.01 4.80 -14.36
CA HIS A 30 11.46 4.00 -15.50
C HIS A 30 10.34 3.13 -16.09
N TYR A 31 9.26 2.89 -15.34
CA TYR A 31 8.18 1.99 -15.72
C TYR A 31 6.85 2.70 -16.03
N ARG A 32 6.83 4.04 -16.08
CA ARG A 32 5.61 4.86 -16.22
C ARG A 32 4.64 4.37 -17.29
N GLU A 33 5.15 4.06 -18.49
CA GLU A 33 4.29 3.64 -19.61
C GLU A 33 3.65 2.27 -19.40
N HIS A 34 4.22 1.43 -18.55
CA HIS A 34 3.69 0.09 -18.24
C HIS A 34 2.44 0.15 -17.35
N PHE A 35 2.19 1.27 -16.68
CA PHE A 35 1.05 1.45 -15.77
C PHE A 35 -0.25 1.86 -16.47
N ARG A 36 -0.18 2.39 -17.70
CA ARG A 36 -1.36 2.93 -18.38
C ARG A 36 -2.44 1.85 -18.59
N GLY A 37 -3.65 2.16 -18.16
CA GLY A 37 -4.83 1.30 -18.23
C GLY A 37 -4.75 0.07 -17.33
N LYS A 38 -3.81 0.01 -16.38
CA LYS A 38 -3.60 -1.15 -15.51
C LYS A 38 -4.27 -1.00 -14.15
N THR A 39 -4.66 -2.14 -13.59
CA THR A 39 -4.99 -2.27 -12.18
C THR A 39 -3.72 -2.59 -11.38
N VAL A 40 -3.42 -1.77 -10.37
CA VAL A 40 -2.29 -1.99 -9.46
C VAL A 40 -2.81 -2.48 -8.10
N LEU A 41 -2.22 -3.56 -7.60
CA LEU A 41 -2.45 -4.04 -6.24
C LEU A 41 -1.24 -3.74 -5.36
N CYS A 42 -1.45 -2.92 -4.34
CA CYS A 42 -0.50 -2.70 -3.26
C CYS A 42 -0.78 -3.70 -2.13
N ASN A 43 0.03 -4.76 -2.06
CA ASN A 43 0.08 -5.63 -0.89
C ASN A 43 0.79 -4.85 0.24
N CYS A 44 0.07 -4.47 1.29
CA CYS A 44 0.59 -3.63 2.36
C CYS A 44 0.21 -4.19 3.74
N ASP A 45 1.10 -4.03 4.72
CA ASP A 45 0.76 -4.30 6.11
C ASP A 45 -0.25 -3.26 6.64
N ASP A 46 -0.03 -1.98 6.32
CA ASP A 46 -1.00 -0.91 6.57
C ASP A 46 -0.96 0.14 5.41
N PRO A 47 -2.04 0.29 4.63
CA PRO A 47 -2.12 1.23 3.51
C PRO A 47 -2.13 2.70 3.95
N ARG A 48 -2.53 3.02 5.19
CA ARG A 48 -2.55 4.41 5.72
C ARG A 48 -1.14 4.98 5.83
N VAL A 49 -0.16 4.12 6.04
CA VAL A 49 1.25 4.48 6.15
C VAL A 49 2.07 4.06 4.91
N SER A 50 1.47 3.34 3.96
CA SER A 50 2.16 2.85 2.77
C SER A 50 2.55 3.97 1.81
N ASN A 51 3.86 4.14 1.59
CA ASN A 51 4.38 5.07 0.59
C ASN A 51 4.08 4.62 -0.85
N PHE A 52 3.87 3.31 -1.09
CA PHE A 52 3.42 2.84 -2.39
C PHE A 52 1.99 3.27 -2.69
N PHE A 53 1.05 3.07 -1.74
CA PHE A 53 -0.32 3.53 -1.93
C PHE A 53 -0.37 5.05 -2.17
N LYS A 54 0.34 5.82 -1.35
CA LYS A 54 0.48 7.27 -1.54
C LYS A 54 1.01 7.61 -2.92
N TYR A 55 2.11 6.99 -3.35
CA TYR A 55 2.68 7.24 -4.66
C TYR A 55 1.67 7.00 -5.79
N PHE A 56 1.01 5.83 -5.81
CA PHE A 56 0.08 5.51 -6.88
C PHE A 56 -1.20 6.34 -6.84
N ALA A 57 -1.74 6.65 -5.66
CA ALA A 57 -2.94 7.47 -5.53
C ALA A 57 -2.69 8.91 -6.03
N TYR A 58 -1.61 9.56 -5.58
CA TYR A 58 -1.27 10.91 -6.03
C TYR A 58 -0.81 11.00 -7.49
N ASN A 59 -0.34 9.90 -8.07
CA ASN A 59 0.08 9.85 -9.47
C ASN A 59 -0.93 9.09 -10.35
N PHE A 60 -2.14 8.81 -9.87
CA PHE A 60 -3.09 7.91 -10.54
C PHE A 60 -3.39 8.35 -11.97
N GLU A 61 -3.82 9.60 -12.12
CA GLU A 61 -4.13 10.22 -13.42
C GLU A 61 -2.87 10.34 -14.30
N PHE A 62 -1.74 10.73 -13.70
CA PHE A 62 -0.47 10.89 -14.41
C PHE A 62 0.05 9.56 -14.99
N LEU A 63 -0.10 8.47 -14.24
CA LEU A 63 0.23 7.11 -14.67
C LEU A 63 -0.84 6.51 -15.58
N GLY A 64 -2.02 7.14 -15.65
CA GLY A 64 -3.18 6.66 -16.40
C GLY A 64 -3.68 5.33 -15.89
N LEU A 65 -3.69 5.11 -14.57
CA LEU A 65 -4.17 3.88 -13.96
C LEU A 65 -5.66 3.67 -14.25
N LYS A 66 -6.07 2.39 -14.29
CA LYS A 66 -7.49 2.03 -14.33
C LYS A 66 -8.07 1.94 -12.92
N LYS A 67 -7.30 1.35 -12.00
CA LYS A 67 -7.74 1.05 -10.63
C LYS A 67 -6.54 0.80 -9.72
N LEU A 68 -6.65 1.22 -8.47
CA LEU A 68 -5.68 0.98 -7.42
C LEU A 68 -6.38 0.25 -6.27
N ILE A 69 -5.82 -0.89 -5.88
CA ILE A 69 -6.30 -1.69 -4.75
C ILE A 69 -5.19 -1.74 -3.72
N ALA A 70 -5.51 -1.56 -2.44
CA ALA A 70 -4.55 -1.82 -1.37
C ALA A 70 -5.18 -2.67 -0.28
N THR A 71 -4.50 -3.75 0.11
CA THR A 71 -4.95 -4.59 1.23
C THR A 71 -4.27 -4.11 2.51
N CYS A 72 -4.98 -4.20 3.63
CA CYS A 72 -4.48 -3.94 4.98
C CYS A 72 -4.52 -5.25 5.77
N TYR A 73 -3.36 -5.76 6.15
CA TYR A 73 -3.31 -6.85 7.11
C TYR A 73 -3.79 -6.34 8.48
N LYS A 74 -4.53 -7.17 9.23
CA LYS A 74 -4.94 -6.82 10.60
C LYS A 74 -3.69 -6.49 11.43
N SER A 75 -3.48 -5.20 11.75
CA SER A 75 -2.43 -4.80 12.68
C SER A 75 -2.71 -5.43 14.04
N GLN A 76 -1.87 -6.38 14.45
CA GLN A 76 -1.93 -6.96 15.80
C GLN A 76 -1.37 -6.00 16.87
N ASP A 77 -0.83 -4.84 16.47
CA ASP A 77 -0.25 -3.86 17.39
C ASP A 77 -1.16 -2.63 17.51
N VAL A 78 -1.96 -2.67 18.58
CA VAL A 78 -2.71 -1.53 19.12
C VAL A 78 -1.74 -0.56 19.77
N ASN A 79 -1.36 0.50 19.04
CA ASN A 79 -1.16 1.89 19.47
C ASN A 79 -0.06 2.57 18.67
N LEU A 80 -0.37 3.76 18.14
CA LEU A 80 0.49 4.89 18.47
C LEU A 80 -0.28 6.20 18.63
N PHE A 81 -1.37 6.46 17.90
CA PHE A 81 -2.22 7.64 18.14
C PHE A 81 -3.65 7.47 17.59
N SER A 82 -4.56 6.79 18.32
CA SER A 82 -6.02 7.02 18.39
C SER A 82 -6.76 5.82 18.98
N GLU A 83 -7.72 6.10 19.86
CA GLU A 83 -8.59 5.18 20.61
C GLU A 83 -9.68 4.56 19.71
N GLY A 84 -9.29 3.76 18.72
CA GLY A 84 -10.23 3.08 17.83
C GLY A 84 -9.74 1.68 17.44
N THR A 85 -10.24 0.66 18.13
CA THR A 85 -10.09 -0.74 17.74
C THR A 85 -10.93 -0.99 16.49
N SER A 86 -10.30 -1.11 15.32
CA SER A 86 -10.88 -1.93 14.27
C SER A 86 -10.14 -3.25 14.26
N GLU A 87 -10.81 -4.29 14.74
CA GLU A 87 -10.32 -5.67 14.70
C GLU A 87 -10.42 -6.29 13.30
N GLU A 88 -10.94 -5.55 12.32
CA GLU A 88 -11.25 -6.07 11.00
C GLU A 88 -10.21 -5.59 9.99
N ALA A 89 -9.65 -6.53 9.25
CA ALA A 89 -8.81 -6.22 8.10
C ALA A 89 -9.67 -5.50 7.05
N VAL A 90 -9.06 -4.58 6.31
CA VAL A 90 -9.76 -3.76 5.31
C VAL A 90 -8.98 -3.74 4.00
N TYR A 91 -9.64 -3.37 2.93
CA TYR A 91 -8.99 -3.02 1.67
C TYR A 91 -9.52 -1.68 1.17
N LEU A 92 -8.67 -1.00 0.41
CA LEU A 92 -8.97 0.28 -0.20
C LEU A 92 -9.09 0.07 -1.70
N VAL A 93 -10.04 0.78 -2.29
CA VAL A 93 -10.22 0.87 -3.75
C VAL A 93 -10.23 2.33 -4.15
N TYR A 94 -9.42 2.67 -5.15
CA TYR A 94 -9.43 3.98 -5.78
C TYR A 94 -9.49 3.81 -7.30
N GLU A 95 -10.47 4.47 -7.92
CA GLU A 95 -10.74 4.39 -9.37
C GLU A 95 -10.51 5.72 -10.09
N GLY A 96 -9.83 6.67 -9.43
CA GLY A 96 -9.46 7.97 -9.99
C GLY A 96 -10.30 9.11 -9.44
N ASP A 97 -9.91 10.31 -9.86
CA ASP A 97 -10.50 11.58 -9.45
C ASP A 97 -11.93 11.73 -10.00
N LYS A 98 -12.87 12.05 -9.12
CA LYS A 98 -14.31 12.25 -9.42
C LYS A 98 -14.70 13.72 -9.35
N ASN A 99 -13.94 14.56 -8.64
CA ASN A 99 -14.30 15.95 -8.39
C ASN A 99 -13.45 16.97 -9.20
N GLY A 100 -12.40 16.50 -9.88
CA GLY A 100 -11.56 17.26 -10.79
C GLY A 100 -10.37 17.98 -10.13
N ASN A 101 -10.10 17.74 -8.84
CA ASN A 101 -9.02 18.39 -8.11
C ASN A 101 -7.65 17.69 -8.26
N ASN A 102 -7.61 16.49 -8.88
CA ASN A 102 -6.46 15.60 -9.02
C ASN A 102 -5.77 15.26 -7.68
N ILE A 103 -6.53 15.24 -6.58
CA ILE A 103 -6.06 14.94 -5.23
C ILE A 103 -6.95 13.83 -4.68
N PRO A 104 -6.40 12.64 -4.40
CA PRO A 104 -7.19 11.56 -3.84
C PRO A 104 -7.71 11.94 -2.44
N ASP A 105 -9.01 11.76 -2.23
CA ASP A 105 -9.68 12.11 -0.97
C ASP A 105 -10.64 11.02 -0.46
N GLU A 106 -11.20 11.24 0.74
CA GLU A 106 -12.01 10.28 1.49
C GLU A 106 -13.35 9.95 0.80
N ASP A 107 -13.85 10.84 -0.06
CA ASP A 107 -15.08 10.61 -0.83
C ASP A 107 -14.81 9.74 -2.08
N GLU A 108 -13.55 9.67 -2.52
CA GLU A 108 -13.13 8.92 -3.71
C GLU A 108 -12.52 7.55 -3.38
N ILE A 109 -11.84 7.46 -2.23
CA ILE A 109 -11.22 6.23 -1.75
C ILE A 109 -12.24 5.43 -0.93
N GLU A 110 -12.65 4.29 -1.48
CA GLU A 110 -13.54 3.37 -0.77
C GLU A 110 -12.75 2.50 0.21
N VAL A 111 -13.17 2.45 1.48
CA VAL A 111 -12.62 1.57 2.51
C VAL A 111 -13.63 0.47 2.82
N LEU A 112 -13.28 -0.78 2.53
CA LEU A 112 -14.18 -1.92 2.59
C LEU A 112 -13.61 -3.01 3.53
N PRO A 113 -14.44 -3.67 4.34
CA PRO A 113 -13.98 -4.74 5.22
C PRO A 113 -13.59 -5.98 4.41
N LEU A 114 -12.52 -6.64 4.83
CA LEU A 114 -12.13 -7.98 4.41
C LEU A 114 -12.89 -9.02 5.23
N LYS A 115 -13.15 -10.18 4.63
CA LYS A 115 -13.78 -11.32 5.31
C LYS A 115 -12.78 -12.09 6.17
N GLY A 116 -11.52 -12.08 5.77
CA GLY A 116 -10.39 -12.70 6.45
C GLY A 116 -9.53 -11.68 7.18
N ASP A 117 -8.29 -12.07 7.47
CA ASP A 117 -7.31 -11.28 8.22
C ASP A 117 -6.41 -10.40 7.33
N GLY A 118 -6.60 -10.45 6.01
CA GLY A 118 -5.76 -9.79 5.02
C GLY A 118 -4.49 -10.56 4.66
N ASP A 119 -4.34 -11.82 5.08
CA ASP A 119 -3.25 -12.67 4.59
C ASP A 119 -3.33 -12.74 3.05
N PHE A 120 -2.21 -12.50 2.37
CA PHE A 120 -2.17 -12.48 0.91
C PHE A 120 -2.53 -13.85 0.28
N ARG A 121 -2.50 -14.93 1.08
CA ARG A 121 -2.90 -16.30 0.69
C ARG A 121 -4.40 -16.56 0.87
N SER A 122 -5.12 -15.63 1.49
CA SER A 122 -6.58 -15.75 1.66
C SER A 122 -7.27 -15.73 0.29
N ALA A 123 -8.45 -16.36 0.21
CA ALA A 123 -9.20 -16.44 -1.04
C ALA A 123 -9.53 -15.05 -1.61
N GLU A 124 -9.88 -14.09 -0.77
CA GLU A 124 -10.18 -12.72 -1.21
C GLU A 124 -8.94 -11.98 -1.73
N CYS A 125 -7.79 -12.12 -1.07
CA CYS A 125 -6.53 -11.54 -1.55
C CYS A 125 -6.09 -12.17 -2.88
N ILE A 126 -6.35 -13.46 -3.08
CA ILE A 126 -6.11 -14.15 -4.36
C ILE A 126 -7.03 -13.60 -5.45
N GLU A 127 -8.28 -13.25 -5.15
CA GLU A 127 -9.14 -12.61 -6.15
C GLU A 127 -8.62 -11.22 -6.54
N PHE A 128 -8.11 -10.42 -5.61
CA PHE A 128 -7.44 -9.16 -5.95
C PHE A 128 -6.18 -9.38 -6.78
N LEU A 129 -5.39 -10.42 -6.48
CA LEU A 129 -4.21 -10.80 -7.28
C LEU A 129 -4.59 -11.17 -8.72
N LYS A 130 -5.72 -11.85 -8.92
CA LYS A 130 -6.23 -12.20 -10.27
C LYS A 130 -6.76 -10.97 -11.02
N GLU A 131 -7.32 -9.99 -10.33
CA GLU A 131 -7.79 -8.74 -10.93
C GLU A 131 -6.62 -7.81 -11.30
N ALA A 132 -5.55 -7.82 -10.50
CA ALA A 132 -4.40 -6.95 -10.69
C ALA A 132 -3.61 -7.30 -11.94
N ASN A 133 -3.13 -6.27 -12.64
CA ASN A 133 -2.14 -6.45 -13.70
C ASN A 133 -0.71 -6.30 -13.18
N ILE A 134 -0.53 -5.50 -12.13
CA ILE A 134 0.75 -5.24 -11.51
C ILE A 134 0.56 -5.37 -10.01
N VAL A 135 1.42 -6.16 -9.38
CA VAL A 135 1.48 -6.29 -7.92
C VAL A 135 2.69 -5.53 -7.43
N VAL A 136 2.47 -4.62 -6.50
CA VAL A 136 3.51 -3.87 -5.82
C VAL A 136 3.52 -4.31 -4.38
N THR A 137 4.66 -4.84 -3.97
CA THR A 137 4.91 -5.31 -2.62
C THR A 137 6.26 -4.77 -2.18
N ASN A 138 6.38 -4.48 -0.89
CA ASN A 138 7.67 -4.13 -0.32
C ASN A 138 8.56 -5.38 -0.41
N PRO A 139 9.81 -5.30 -0.92
CA PRO A 139 10.70 -6.44 -0.87
C PRO A 139 10.81 -6.88 0.59
N PRO A 140 10.62 -8.17 0.90
CA PRO A 140 10.56 -8.59 2.29
C PRO A 140 11.93 -8.46 2.94
N SER A 141 11.96 -7.98 4.16
CA SER A 141 12.90 -8.57 5.11
C SER A 141 12.40 -9.99 5.44
N MET A 142 13.02 -11.00 4.82
CA MET A 142 12.96 -12.46 5.11
C MET A 142 11.81 -13.38 4.60
N LEU A 143 10.62 -12.95 4.15
CA LEU A 143 9.51 -13.89 3.87
C LEU A 143 9.27 -14.39 2.42
N TYR A 144 9.88 -13.81 1.37
CA TYR A 144 9.66 -14.28 -0.03
C TYR A 144 10.72 -15.28 -0.51
N SER A 145 10.99 -16.34 0.26
CA SER A 145 11.63 -17.53 -0.32
C SER A 145 10.62 -18.45 -1.03
N LYS A 146 9.34 -18.04 -1.21
CA LYS A 146 8.30 -18.97 -1.67
C LYS A 146 7.33 -18.51 -2.76
N ILE A 147 7.36 -17.26 -3.23
CA ILE A 147 6.36 -16.81 -4.23
C ILE A 147 7.01 -15.92 -5.28
N LEU A 148 7.42 -16.55 -6.38
CA LEU A 148 7.53 -15.95 -7.70
C LEU A 148 6.53 -16.71 -8.57
N VAL A 149 5.46 -16.03 -8.98
CA VAL A 149 4.59 -16.51 -10.05
C VAL A 149 4.59 -15.41 -11.10
N GLU A 150 5.32 -15.66 -12.19
CA GLU A 150 5.06 -15.00 -13.46
C GLU A 150 3.69 -15.48 -13.97
N ILE A 151 2.83 -14.54 -14.37
CA ILE A 151 1.62 -14.82 -15.17
C ILE A 151 1.92 -14.39 -16.60
#